data_AF-A0A3A6NMQ7-F1
#
_entry.id   AF-A0A3A6NMQ7-F1
#
_cell.length_a   1.000
_cell.length_b   1.000
_cell.length_c   1.000
_cell.angle_alpha   90.00
_cell.angle_beta   90.00
_cell.angle_gamma   90.00
#
_symmetry.space_group_name_H-M   'P 1'
#
loop_
_entity.id
_entity.type
_entity.pdbx_description
1 polymer ?
#
loop_
_entity_poly.entity_id
_entity_poly.type
_entity_poly.pdbx_seq_one_letter_code
_entity_poly.pdbx_strand_id
1 'polypeptide(L)'
;MKVDLEEALDQLQEARAAGREDGVANALFVAAVGYMQRDRREAAAAALAEARELCQRLHNPAGEGQVCLRQAALAQQEGQPEQAQDRLAAALACFQAAADPAGQASALERRSRLREQTGDLAGAAADLEQALSLTAAAGDEVGQALLSQYLAPLYRRLGSPDQALAAYRRLGHFSQRLSDPQREALALVGVGALEAQAGRRPQGLEALARARELYQSLGQPKLAAQVQREMDRLAPGGRVDG
;
A
#
# COMPACT_ATOMS: atom_id res chain seq x y z
N MET A 1 1.63 -13.96 4.79
CA MET A 1 2.41 -15.21 4.85
C MET A 1 3.27 -15.16 6.12
N LYS A 2 3.16 -16.17 6.98
CA LYS A 2 3.99 -16.27 8.20
C LYS A 2 5.38 -16.70 7.76
N VAL A 3 6.40 -15.97 8.17
CA VAL A 3 7.80 -16.33 7.87
C VAL A 3 8.24 -17.41 8.84
N ASP A 4 8.76 -18.51 8.30
CA ASP A 4 9.47 -19.49 9.10
C ASP A 4 10.82 -18.89 9.51
N LEU A 5 10.95 -18.61 10.81
CA LEU A 5 12.15 -17.97 11.34
C LEU A 5 13.24 -19.02 11.58
N GLU A 6 12.87 -20.26 11.88
CA GLU A 6 13.85 -21.32 12.12
C GLU A 6 14.54 -21.64 10.81
N GLU A 7 13.78 -21.84 9.74
CA GLU A 7 14.32 -22.06 8.40
C GLU A 7 15.23 -20.90 7.94
N ALA A 8 14.83 -19.65 8.19
CA ALA A 8 15.64 -18.48 7.84
C ALA A 8 16.98 -18.43 8.61
N LEU A 9 16.99 -18.88 9.87
CA LEU A 9 18.19 -18.93 10.69
C LEU A 9 19.11 -20.10 10.31
N ASP A 10 18.54 -21.23 9.90
CA ASP A 10 19.32 -22.35 9.36
C ASP A 10 20.00 -21.96 8.05
N GLN A 11 19.25 -21.35 7.12
CA GLN A 11 19.80 -20.81 5.87
C GLN A 11 20.89 -19.76 6.13
N LEU A 12 20.72 -18.92 7.16
CA LEU A 12 21.72 -17.94 7.56
C LEU A 12 23.01 -18.62 8.02
N GLN A 13 22.92 -19.66 8.85
CA GLN A 13 24.09 -20.41 9.32
C GLN A 13 24.81 -21.10 8.17
N GLU A 14 24.08 -21.76 7.27
CA GLU A 14 24.65 -22.41 6.09
C GLU A 14 25.33 -21.42 5.16
N ALA A 15 24.71 -20.26 4.90
CA ALA A 15 25.28 -19.22 4.06
C ALA A 15 26.57 -18.65 4.67
N ARG A 16 26.61 -18.44 5.99
CA ARG A 16 27.82 -18.00 6.71
C ARG A 16 28.92 -19.05 6.64
N ALA A 17 28.59 -20.32 6.88
CA ALA A 17 29.57 -21.43 6.81
C ALA A 17 30.16 -21.58 5.40
N ALA A 18 29.36 -21.32 4.38
CA ALA A 18 29.78 -21.34 2.98
C ALA A 18 30.44 -20.03 2.50
N GLY A 19 30.55 -18.99 3.35
CA GLY A 19 31.10 -17.68 2.96
C GLY A 19 30.29 -16.95 1.88
N ARG A 20 28.99 -17.26 1.73
CA ARG A 20 28.11 -16.71 0.68
C ARG A 20 27.45 -15.42 1.17
N GLU A 21 28.11 -14.28 1.00
CA GLU A 21 27.62 -12.99 1.48
C GLU A 21 26.22 -12.62 0.96
N ASP A 22 25.90 -12.88 -0.31
CA ASP A 22 24.55 -12.67 -0.85
C ASP A 22 23.49 -13.52 -0.13
N GLY A 23 23.82 -14.77 0.17
CA GLY A 23 22.96 -15.68 0.90
C GLY A 23 22.74 -15.23 2.34
N VAL A 24 23.79 -14.71 2.99
CA VAL A 24 23.73 -14.13 4.33
C VAL A 24 22.82 -12.90 4.33
N ALA A 25 22.97 -11.98 3.37
CA ALA A 25 22.14 -10.78 3.27
C ALA A 25 20.65 -11.14 3.11
N ASN A 26 20.34 -12.09 2.22
CA ASN A 26 18.97 -12.53 2.01
C ASN A 26 18.38 -13.23 3.24
N ALA A 27 19.14 -14.14 3.86
CA ALA A 27 18.68 -14.85 5.05
C ALA A 27 18.46 -13.91 6.24
N LEU A 28 19.33 -12.91 6.43
CA LEU A 28 19.14 -11.84 7.43
C LEU A 28 17.88 -11.01 7.18
N PHE A 29 17.61 -10.66 5.92
CA PHE A 29 16.39 -9.95 5.56
C PHE A 29 15.14 -10.76 5.91
N VAL A 30 15.11 -12.05 5.57
CA VAL A 30 13.99 -12.94 5.90
C VAL A 30 13.87 -13.13 7.42
N ALA A 31 14.98 -13.37 8.12
CA ALA A 31 15.02 -13.48 9.57
C ALA A 31 14.51 -12.21 10.26
N ALA A 32 14.89 -11.03 9.77
CA ALA A 32 14.37 -9.75 10.26
C ALA A 32 12.84 -9.67 10.17
N VAL A 33 12.24 -10.06 9.04
CA VAL A 33 10.78 -10.13 8.91
C VAL A 33 10.19 -11.12 9.90
N GLY A 34 10.83 -12.29 10.09
CA GLY A 34 10.43 -13.30 11.07
C GLY A 34 10.49 -12.80 12.53
N TYR A 35 11.48 -11.97 12.86
CA TYR A 35 11.60 -11.30 14.16
C TYR A 35 10.53 -10.22 14.35
N MET A 36 10.28 -9.39 13.35
CA MET A 36 9.21 -8.38 13.40
C MET A 36 7.83 -9.01 13.63
N GLN A 37 7.52 -10.13 12.98
CA GLN A 37 6.25 -10.85 13.18
C GLN A 37 6.08 -11.42 14.60
N ARG A 38 7.18 -11.57 15.35
CA ARG A 38 7.23 -12.07 16.73
C ARG A 38 7.51 -10.96 17.75
N ASP A 39 7.41 -9.69 17.33
CA ASP A 39 7.71 -8.50 18.13
C ASP A 39 9.12 -8.48 18.76
N ARG A 40 10.08 -9.20 18.15
CA ARG A 40 11.50 -9.21 18.56
C ARG A 40 12.26 -8.07 17.88
N ARG A 41 11.97 -6.83 18.29
CA ARG A 41 12.41 -5.61 17.60
C ARG A 41 13.92 -5.43 17.55
N GLU A 42 14.61 -5.65 18.66
CA GLU A 42 16.08 -5.52 18.72
C GLU A 42 16.78 -6.51 17.78
N ALA A 43 16.32 -7.76 17.75
CA ALA A 43 16.85 -8.78 16.84
C ALA A 43 16.55 -8.43 15.37
N ALA A 44 15.37 -7.89 15.08
CA ALA A 44 15.03 -7.41 13.74
C ALA A 44 15.93 -6.24 13.32
N ALA A 45 16.14 -5.26 14.20
CA ALA A 45 17.00 -4.11 13.94
C ALA A 45 18.45 -4.53 13.67
N ALA A 46 19.00 -5.43 14.49
CA ALA A 46 20.34 -5.98 14.32
C ALA A 46 20.48 -6.73 12.98
N ALA A 47 19.53 -7.61 12.66
CA ALA A 47 19.55 -8.35 11.39
C ALA A 47 19.45 -7.42 10.17
N LEU A 48 18.61 -6.39 10.22
CA LEU A 48 18.50 -5.39 9.14
C LEU A 48 19.77 -4.52 9.03
N ALA A 49 20.42 -4.19 10.13
CA ALA A 49 21.67 -3.43 10.10
C ALA A 49 22.77 -4.22 9.39
N GLU A 50 22.96 -5.49 9.77
CA GLU A 50 23.95 -6.38 9.16
C GLU A 50 23.62 -6.65 7.67
N ALA A 51 22.35 -6.91 7.34
CA ALA A 51 21.92 -7.12 5.95
C ALA A 51 22.23 -5.88 5.08
N ARG A 52 22.05 -4.68 5.62
CA ARG A 52 22.36 -3.44 4.91
C ARG A 52 23.85 -3.30 4.62
N GLU A 53 24.70 -3.54 5.61
CA GLU A 53 26.17 -3.49 5.43
C GLU A 53 26.64 -4.50 4.39
N LEU A 54 26.06 -5.71 4.38
CA LEU A 54 26.29 -6.69 3.33
C LEU A 54 25.86 -6.16 1.96
N CYS A 55 24.64 -5.65 1.81
CA CYS A 55 24.18 -5.10 0.54
C CYS A 55 25.08 -3.96 0.03
N GLN A 56 25.59 -3.11 0.92
CA GLN A 56 26.52 -2.03 0.56
C GLN A 56 27.86 -2.57 0.05
N ARG A 57 28.46 -3.55 0.76
CA ARG A 57 29.71 -4.20 0.34
C ARG A 57 29.56 -4.95 -0.99
N LEU A 58 28.39 -5.53 -1.22
CA LEU A 58 28.03 -6.25 -2.44
C LEU A 58 27.61 -5.32 -3.59
N HIS A 59 27.60 -3.99 -3.37
CA HIS A 59 27.09 -3.01 -4.33
C HIS A 59 25.70 -3.37 -4.87
N ASN A 60 24.82 -3.83 -3.98
CA ASN A 60 23.43 -4.22 -4.28
C ASN A 60 22.44 -3.16 -3.76
N PRO A 61 22.22 -2.06 -4.52
CA PRO A 61 21.31 -0.99 -4.11
C PRO A 61 19.86 -1.45 -4.01
N ALA A 62 19.41 -2.42 -4.83
CA ALA A 62 18.05 -2.95 -4.72
C ALA A 62 17.83 -3.67 -3.38
N GLY A 63 18.79 -4.50 -2.95
CA GLY A 63 18.79 -5.15 -1.64
C GLY A 63 18.83 -4.16 -0.49
N GLU A 64 19.69 -3.14 -0.57
CA GLU A 64 19.74 -2.06 0.41
C GLU A 64 18.41 -1.29 0.51
N GLY A 65 17.76 -1.03 -0.63
CA GLY A 65 16.44 -0.42 -0.68
C GLY A 65 15.38 -1.24 0.05
N GLN A 66 15.34 -2.56 -0.17
CA GLN A 66 14.42 -3.47 0.53
C GLN A 66 14.65 -3.46 2.04
N VAL A 67 15.92 -3.48 2.48
CA VAL A 67 16.29 -3.40 3.90
C VAL A 67 15.82 -2.08 4.50
N CYS A 68 16.02 -0.95 3.80
CA CYS A 68 15.55 0.36 4.23
C CYS A 68 14.02 0.41 4.37
N LEU A 69 13.25 -0.22 3.47
CA LEU A 69 11.78 -0.32 3.61
C LEU A 69 11.36 -1.07 4.88
N ARG A 70 12.11 -2.11 5.28
CA ARG A 70 11.85 -2.84 6.53
C ARG A 70 12.23 -2.04 7.77
N GLN A 71 13.34 -1.33 7.73
CA GLN A 71 13.73 -0.42 8.80
C GLN A 71 12.70 0.70 9.01
N ALA A 72 12.15 1.25 7.92
CA ALA A 72 11.06 2.20 8.00
C ALA A 72 9.81 1.61 8.67
N ALA A 73 9.43 0.39 8.30
CA ALA A 73 8.29 -0.30 8.90
C ALA A 73 8.51 -0.59 10.40
N LEU A 74 9.74 -0.95 10.81
CA LEU A 74 10.08 -1.13 12.22
C LEU A 74 10.00 0.20 13.00
N ALA A 75 10.56 1.28 12.46
CA ALA A 75 10.47 2.61 13.05
C ALA A 75 9.01 3.09 13.21
N GLN A 76 8.13 2.79 12.25
CA GLN A 76 6.69 3.06 12.36
C GLN A 76 6.04 2.29 13.52
N GLN A 77 6.39 1.00 13.71
CA GLN A 77 5.89 0.19 14.83
C GLN A 77 6.37 0.71 16.20
N GLU A 78 7.49 1.40 16.22
CA GLU A 78 8.08 2.03 17.41
C GLU A 78 7.59 3.47 17.64
N GLY A 79 6.74 4.01 16.75
CA GLY A 79 6.25 5.38 16.87
C GLY A 79 7.32 6.43 16.57
N GLN A 80 8.29 6.10 15.71
CA GLN A 80 9.39 6.98 15.28
C GLN A 80 9.19 7.44 13.82
N PRO A 81 8.25 8.37 13.55
CA PRO A 81 7.89 8.77 12.20
C PRO A 81 9.04 9.46 11.45
N GLU A 82 9.89 10.22 12.14
CA GLU A 82 11.06 10.89 11.53
C GLU A 82 12.06 9.86 11.02
N GLN A 83 12.41 8.87 11.84
CA GLN A 83 13.30 7.79 11.44
C GLN A 83 12.69 6.96 10.29
N ALA A 84 11.37 6.71 10.32
CA ALA A 84 10.69 6.04 9.22
C ALA A 84 10.79 6.84 7.92
N GLN A 85 10.63 8.17 7.98
CA GLN A 85 10.74 9.05 6.82
C GLN A 85 12.15 9.01 6.22
N ASP A 86 13.20 9.08 7.05
CA ASP A 86 14.59 8.98 6.60
C ASP A 86 14.86 7.65 5.90
N ARG A 87 14.35 6.54 6.45
CA ARG A 87 14.51 5.21 5.87
C ARG A 87 13.75 5.04 4.56
N LEU A 88 12.58 5.66 4.41
CA LEU A 88 11.84 5.66 3.15
C LEU A 88 12.54 6.52 2.07
N ALA A 89 13.15 7.64 2.47
CA ALA A 89 13.96 8.46 1.56
C ALA A 89 15.21 7.71 1.10
N ALA A 90 15.91 7.03 2.01
CA ALA A 90 17.04 6.17 1.68
C ALA A 90 16.64 5.03 0.75
N ALA A 91 15.51 4.36 1.01
CA ALA A 91 15.00 3.31 0.14
C ALA A 91 14.72 3.82 -1.29
N LEU A 92 14.07 4.98 -1.42
CA LEU A 92 13.80 5.58 -2.73
C LEU A 92 15.10 5.88 -3.49
N ALA A 93 16.11 6.46 -2.83
CA ALA A 93 17.41 6.72 -3.44
C ALA A 93 18.11 5.43 -3.90
N CYS A 94 18.01 4.36 -3.10
CA CYS A 94 18.55 3.06 -3.45
C CYS A 94 17.86 2.46 -4.69
N PHE A 95 16.53 2.49 -4.77
CA PHE A 95 15.81 2.00 -5.95
C PHE A 95 16.01 2.88 -7.19
N GLN A 96 16.29 4.18 -7.02
CA GLN A 96 16.73 5.04 -8.12
C GLN A 96 18.12 4.64 -8.63
N ALA A 97 19.07 4.41 -7.74
CA ALA A 97 20.41 3.93 -8.09
C ALA A 97 20.38 2.54 -8.76
N ALA A 98 19.42 1.69 -8.38
CA ALA A 98 19.19 0.39 -8.99
C ALA A 98 18.42 0.44 -10.32
N ALA A 99 17.94 1.62 -10.75
CA ALA A 99 16.99 1.77 -11.85
C ALA A 99 15.76 0.84 -11.73
N ASP A 100 15.26 0.65 -10.50
CA ASP A 100 14.13 -0.22 -10.18
C ASP A 100 12.84 0.60 -10.01
N PRO A 101 11.99 0.74 -11.06
CA PRO A 101 10.76 1.51 -10.97
C PRO A 101 9.73 0.89 -10.01
N ALA A 102 9.72 -0.44 -9.84
CA ALA A 102 8.80 -1.12 -8.94
C ALA A 102 9.17 -0.86 -7.47
N GLY A 103 10.48 -0.93 -7.15
CA GLY A 103 11.01 -0.53 -5.85
C GLY A 103 10.75 0.94 -5.53
N GLN A 104 10.95 1.85 -6.50
CA GLN A 104 10.63 3.27 -6.35
C GLN A 104 9.14 3.49 -6.05
N ALA A 105 8.24 2.85 -6.80
CA ALA A 105 6.81 2.95 -6.56
C ALA A 105 6.42 2.42 -5.17
N SER A 106 7.03 1.33 -4.69
CA SER A 106 6.78 0.81 -3.34
C SER A 106 7.28 1.74 -2.24
N ALA A 107 8.44 2.37 -2.41
CA ALA A 107 8.96 3.35 -1.46
C ALA A 107 8.06 4.59 -1.37
N LEU A 108 7.58 5.08 -2.51
CA LEU A 108 6.65 6.20 -2.59
C LEU A 108 5.29 5.87 -1.97
N GLU A 109 4.72 4.68 -2.21
CA GLU A 109 3.46 4.24 -1.57
C GLU A 109 3.59 4.19 -0.04
N ARG A 110 4.72 3.69 0.48
CA ARG A 110 4.93 3.64 1.94
C ARG A 110 5.14 5.03 2.53
N ARG A 111 5.84 5.91 1.82
CA ARG A 111 6.05 7.31 2.24
C ARG A 111 4.75 8.11 2.20
N SER A 112 3.90 7.88 1.21
CA SER A 112 2.59 8.53 1.16
C SER A 112 1.73 8.14 2.35
N ARG A 113 1.73 6.87 2.75
CA ARG A 113 1.00 6.42 3.94
C ARG A 113 1.55 7.02 5.23
N LEU A 114 2.87 7.14 5.36
CA LEU A 114 3.48 7.83 6.50
C LEU A 114 3.07 9.31 6.53
N ARG A 115 3.14 10.00 5.40
CA ARG A 115 2.71 11.41 5.26
C ARG A 115 1.22 11.58 5.57
N GLU A 116 0.38 10.66 5.11
CA GLU A 116 -1.05 10.67 5.42
C GLU A 116 -1.30 10.56 6.93
N GLN A 117 -0.54 9.72 7.63
CA GLN A 117 -0.60 9.55 9.09
C GLN A 117 -0.10 10.79 9.84
N THR A 118 0.92 11.48 9.32
CA THR A 118 1.47 12.69 9.93
C THR A 118 0.76 13.98 9.50
N GLY A 119 -0.24 13.88 8.62
CA GLY A 119 -1.11 14.99 8.21
C GLY A 119 -0.71 15.71 6.91
N ASP A 120 0.39 15.32 6.27
CA ASP A 120 0.82 15.85 4.97
C ASP A 120 0.07 15.16 3.81
N LEU A 121 -1.22 15.51 3.65
CA LEU A 121 -2.06 14.92 2.63
C LEU A 121 -1.64 15.29 1.20
N ALA A 122 -1.12 16.51 1.02
CA ALA A 122 -0.66 16.97 -0.29
C ALA A 122 0.61 16.23 -0.72
N GLY A 123 1.59 16.09 0.18
CA GLY A 123 2.79 15.31 -0.09
C GLY A 123 2.50 13.82 -0.25
N ALA A 124 1.49 13.28 0.44
CA ALA A 124 1.04 11.91 0.21
C ALA A 124 0.44 11.72 -1.19
N ALA A 125 -0.35 12.67 -1.68
CA ALA A 125 -0.94 12.60 -3.01
C ALA A 125 0.14 12.69 -4.10
N ALA A 126 1.10 13.61 -3.93
CA ALA A 126 2.23 13.76 -4.85
C ALA A 126 3.07 12.47 -4.96
N ASP A 127 3.34 11.81 -3.82
CA ASP A 127 4.08 10.53 -3.82
C ASP A 127 3.33 9.43 -4.58
N LEU A 128 2.02 9.31 -4.36
CA LEU A 128 1.20 8.32 -5.06
C LEU A 128 1.04 8.63 -6.56
N GLU A 129 0.96 9.90 -6.97
CA GLU A 129 0.96 10.31 -8.38
C GLU A 129 2.29 9.95 -9.07
N GLN A 130 3.42 10.17 -8.38
CA GLN A 130 4.73 9.76 -8.88
C GLN A 130 4.82 8.23 -9.00
N ALA A 131 4.38 7.48 -7.99
CA ALA A 131 4.31 6.01 -8.04
C ALA A 131 3.41 5.51 -9.17
N LEU A 132 2.30 6.21 -9.42
CA LEU A 132 1.37 5.86 -10.48
C LEU A 132 1.98 6.07 -11.86
N SER A 133 2.78 7.13 -12.04
CA SER A 133 3.50 7.38 -13.28
C SER A 133 4.53 6.28 -13.57
N LEU A 134 5.22 5.79 -12.53
CA LEU A 134 6.16 4.67 -12.65
C LEU A 134 5.47 3.35 -13.04
N THR A 135 4.36 3.02 -12.35
CA THR A 135 3.60 1.79 -12.64
C THR A 135 2.92 1.84 -14.01
N ALA A 136 2.44 3.00 -14.44
CA ALA A 136 1.89 3.20 -15.78
C ALA A 136 2.96 3.01 -16.88
N ALA A 137 4.15 3.58 -16.71
CA ALA A 137 5.26 3.40 -17.65
C ALA A 137 5.71 1.93 -17.74
N ALA A 138 5.59 1.18 -16.65
CA ALA A 138 5.90 -0.26 -16.60
C ALA A 138 4.76 -1.17 -17.08
N GLY A 139 3.56 -0.63 -17.37
CA GLY A 139 2.38 -1.44 -17.69
C GLY A 139 1.85 -2.27 -16.52
N ASP A 140 2.20 -1.91 -15.28
CA ASP A 140 1.77 -2.61 -14.07
C ASP A 140 0.34 -2.21 -13.70
N GLU A 141 -0.64 -2.96 -14.23
CA GLU A 141 -2.06 -2.73 -13.96
C GLU A 141 -2.43 -2.99 -12.49
N VAL A 142 -1.75 -3.92 -11.82
CA VAL A 142 -2.00 -4.24 -10.40
C VAL A 142 -1.55 -3.08 -9.52
N GLY A 143 -0.35 -2.55 -9.77
CA GLY A 143 0.16 -1.35 -9.11
C GLY A 143 -0.73 -0.14 -9.36
N GLN A 144 -1.20 0.06 -10.59
CA GLN A 144 -2.10 1.16 -10.92
C GLN A 144 -3.46 1.06 -10.19
N ALA A 145 -4.04 -0.15 -10.08
CA ALA A 145 -5.23 -0.37 -9.26
C ALA A 145 -4.96 -0.03 -7.79
N LEU A 146 -3.89 -0.59 -7.22
CA LEU A 146 -3.53 -0.39 -5.82
C LEU A 146 -3.32 1.09 -5.47
N LEU A 147 -2.56 1.83 -6.29
CA LEU A 147 -2.28 3.25 -6.06
C LEU A 147 -3.54 4.10 -6.23
N SER A 148 -4.41 3.76 -7.19
CA SER A 148 -5.70 4.45 -7.37
C SER A 148 -6.62 4.27 -6.16
N GLN A 149 -6.58 3.10 -5.52
CA GLN A 149 -7.31 2.83 -4.28
C GLN A 149 -6.88 3.74 -3.13
N TYR A 150 -5.59 4.09 -3.05
CA TYR A 150 -5.07 5.01 -2.03
C TYR A 150 -5.28 6.48 -2.38
N LEU A 151 -5.12 6.85 -3.66
CA LEU A 151 -5.32 8.24 -4.12
C LEU A 151 -6.76 8.72 -3.97
N ALA A 152 -7.73 7.87 -4.29
CA ALA A 152 -9.13 8.26 -4.32
C ALA A 152 -9.65 8.86 -2.98
N PRO A 153 -9.52 8.19 -1.82
CA PRO A 153 -9.92 8.79 -0.54
C PRO A 153 -9.06 10.01 -0.16
N LEU A 154 -7.79 10.04 -0.57
CA LEU A 154 -6.89 11.16 -0.26
C LEU A 154 -7.33 12.45 -0.96
N TYR A 155 -7.68 12.39 -2.25
CA TYR A 155 -8.26 13.53 -2.97
C TYR A 155 -9.57 14.00 -2.36
N ARG A 156 -10.41 13.09 -1.83
CA ARG A 156 -11.63 13.51 -1.12
C ARG A 156 -11.31 14.34 0.11
N ARG A 157 -10.32 13.93 0.91
CA ARG A 157 -9.88 14.65 2.10
C ARG A 157 -9.21 15.99 1.77
N LEU A 158 -8.60 16.10 0.59
CA LEU A 158 -8.05 17.34 0.05
C LEU A 158 -9.11 18.29 -0.53
N GLY A 159 -10.39 17.89 -0.57
CA GLY A 159 -11.45 18.72 -1.16
C GLY A 159 -11.47 18.71 -2.69
N SER A 160 -10.88 17.70 -3.32
CA SER A 160 -10.84 17.50 -4.77
C SER A 160 -11.75 16.35 -5.23
N PRO A 161 -13.09 16.51 -5.18
CA PRO A 161 -14.03 15.42 -5.50
C PRO A 161 -13.89 14.91 -6.94
N ASP A 162 -13.54 15.76 -7.90
CA ASP A 162 -13.36 15.36 -9.31
C ASP A 162 -12.12 14.46 -9.49
N GLN A 163 -11.00 14.80 -8.82
CA GLN A 163 -9.80 13.96 -8.82
C GLN A 163 -10.06 12.63 -8.11
N ALA A 164 -10.80 12.65 -7.00
CA ALA A 164 -11.21 11.44 -6.30
C ALA A 164 -12.09 10.53 -7.17
N LEU A 165 -13.05 11.11 -7.88
CA LEU A 165 -13.94 10.38 -8.79
C LEU A 165 -13.14 9.76 -9.94
N ALA A 166 -12.20 10.50 -10.52
CA ALA A 166 -11.29 9.98 -11.55
C ALA A 166 -10.44 8.80 -11.02
N ALA A 167 -9.91 8.90 -9.80
CA ALA A 167 -9.15 7.83 -9.16
C ALA A 167 -10.01 6.59 -8.87
N TYR A 168 -11.24 6.74 -8.38
CA TYR A 168 -12.15 5.59 -8.21
C TYR A 168 -12.54 4.95 -9.55
N ARG A 169 -12.80 5.74 -10.59
CA ARG A 169 -13.08 5.20 -11.93
C ARG A 169 -11.89 4.43 -12.50
N ARG A 170 -10.66 4.93 -12.31
CA ARG A 170 -9.43 4.22 -12.67
C ARG A 170 -9.28 2.91 -11.89
N LEU A 171 -9.54 2.91 -10.58
CA LEU A 171 -9.57 1.69 -9.77
C LEU A 171 -10.58 0.68 -10.34
N GLY A 172 -11.80 1.10 -10.62
CA GLY A 172 -12.84 0.24 -11.20
C GLY A 172 -12.43 -0.37 -12.54
N HIS A 173 -11.86 0.44 -13.43
CA HIS A 173 -11.37 -0.01 -14.73
C HIS A 173 -10.31 -1.12 -14.60
N PHE A 174 -9.27 -0.90 -13.79
CA PHE A 174 -8.24 -1.93 -13.60
C PHE A 174 -8.77 -3.15 -12.83
N SER A 175 -9.66 -2.96 -11.87
CA SER A 175 -10.26 -4.08 -11.12
C SER A 175 -11.06 -5.00 -12.04
N GLN A 176 -11.79 -4.46 -13.01
CA GLN A 176 -12.50 -5.25 -14.01
C GLN A 176 -11.53 -6.03 -14.92
N ARG A 177 -10.46 -5.39 -15.41
CA ARG A 177 -9.43 -6.05 -16.23
C ARG A 177 -8.73 -7.17 -15.48
N LEU A 178 -8.48 -6.98 -14.20
CA LEU A 178 -7.82 -7.93 -13.31
C LEU A 178 -8.77 -8.99 -12.75
N SER A 179 -10.06 -8.94 -13.07
CA SER A 179 -11.10 -9.81 -12.46
C SER A 179 -11.07 -9.77 -10.93
N ASP A 180 -10.93 -8.58 -10.36
CA ASP A 180 -10.93 -8.30 -8.92
C ASP A 180 -12.28 -7.65 -8.51
N PRO A 181 -13.34 -8.44 -8.31
CA PRO A 181 -14.67 -7.94 -7.95
C PRO A 181 -14.68 -7.24 -6.59
N GLN A 182 -13.71 -7.50 -5.72
CA GLN A 182 -13.62 -6.87 -4.41
C GLN A 182 -13.19 -5.40 -4.53
N ARG A 183 -12.15 -5.13 -5.33
CA ARG A 183 -11.73 -3.75 -5.63
C ARG A 183 -12.72 -3.02 -6.54
N GLU A 184 -13.40 -3.74 -7.44
CA GLU A 184 -14.48 -3.16 -8.24
C GLU A 184 -15.63 -2.66 -7.35
N ALA A 185 -16.08 -3.47 -6.40
CA ALA A 185 -17.12 -3.06 -5.44
C ALA A 185 -16.67 -1.83 -4.62
N LEU A 186 -15.41 -1.80 -4.18
CA LEU A 186 -14.84 -0.64 -3.46
C LEU A 186 -14.84 0.64 -4.31
N ALA A 187 -14.45 0.53 -5.58
CA ALA A 187 -14.51 1.65 -6.52
C ALA A 187 -15.93 2.18 -6.69
N LEU A 188 -16.90 1.28 -6.86
CA LEU A 188 -18.31 1.62 -7.02
C LEU A 188 -18.91 2.30 -5.78
N VAL A 189 -18.52 1.89 -4.57
CA VAL A 189 -18.89 2.62 -3.33
C VAL A 189 -18.36 4.05 -3.37
N GLY A 190 -17.08 4.22 -3.72
CA GLY A 190 -16.45 5.54 -3.82
C GLY A 190 -17.11 6.45 -4.85
N VAL A 191 -17.37 5.93 -6.05
CA VAL A 191 -18.13 6.62 -7.10
C VAL A 191 -19.53 6.99 -6.59
N GLY A 192 -20.24 6.01 -6.04
CA GLY A 192 -21.62 6.20 -5.58
C GLY A 192 -21.77 7.32 -4.55
N ALA A 193 -20.87 7.34 -3.56
CA ALA A 193 -20.83 8.38 -2.54
C ALA A 193 -20.53 9.78 -3.12
N LEU A 194 -19.59 9.88 -4.07
CA LEU A 194 -19.22 11.16 -4.69
C LEU A 194 -20.30 11.70 -5.63
N GLU A 195 -20.91 10.84 -6.45
CA GLU A 195 -22.01 11.23 -7.32
C GLU A 195 -23.22 11.72 -6.52
N ALA A 196 -23.53 11.03 -5.41
CA ALA A 196 -24.59 11.44 -4.50
C ALA A 196 -24.31 12.80 -3.83
N GLN A 197 -23.06 13.03 -3.38
CA GLN A 197 -22.62 14.33 -2.83
C GLN A 197 -22.71 15.45 -3.86
N ALA A 198 -22.46 15.15 -5.14
CA ALA A 198 -22.56 16.10 -6.24
C ALA A 198 -24.01 16.32 -6.73
N GLY A 199 -25.02 15.84 -6.00
CA GLY A 199 -26.44 15.97 -6.34
C GLY A 199 -26.94 14.99 -7.40
N ARG A 200 -26.06 14.16 -7.97
CA ARG A 200 -26.35 13.12 -8.97
C ARG A 200 -26.77 11.83 -8.27
N ARG A 201 -27.81 11.93 -7.45
CA ARG A 201 -28.33 10.84 -6.61
C ARG A 201 -28.69 9.57 -7.38
N PRO A 202 -29.38 9.63 -8.55
CA PRO A 202 -29.70 8.42 -9.32
C PRO A 202 -28.43 7.64 -9.71
N GLN A 203 -27.41 8.32 -10.22
CA GLN A 203 -26.12 7.73 -10.56
C GLN A 203 -25.41 7.16 -9.33
N GLY A 204 -25.49 7.88 -8.20
CA GLY A 204 -24.94 7.43 -6.93
C GLY A 204 -25.56 6.12 -6.43
N LEU A 205 -26.89 6.04 -6.45
CA LEU A 205 -27.66 4.85 -6.04
C LEU A 205 -27.42 3.66 -6.97
N GLU A 206 -27.28 3.89 -8.28
CA GLU A 206 -26.96 2.84 -9.26
C GLU A 206 -25.58 2.20 -8.96
N ALA A 207 -24.56 3.02 -8.75
CA ALA A 207 -23.22 2.54 -8.41
C ALA A 207 -23.21 1.77 -7.07
N LEU A 208 -23.90 2.27 -6.05
CA LEU A 208 -24.02 1.59 -4.75
C LEU A 208 -24.80 0.26 -4.88
N ALA A 209 -25.87 0.21 -5.67
CA ALA A 209 -26.62 -1.02 -5.90
C ALA A 209 -25.73 -2.11 -6.51
N ARG A 210 -24.91 -1.74 -7.51
CA ARG A 210 -23.94 -2.65 -8.13
C ARG A 210 -22.86 -3.11 -7.15
N ALA A 211 -22.32 -2.20 -6.32
CA ALA A 211 -21.35 -2.56 -5.29
C ALA A 211 -21.93 -3.57 -4.27
N ARG A 212 -23.18 -3.35 -3.86
CA ARG A 212 -23.90 -4.25 -2.94
C ARG A 212 -24.06 -5.66 -3.54
N GLU A 213 -24.46 -5.76 -4.80
CA GLU A 213 -24.58 -7.04 -5.51
C GLU A 213 -23.24 -7.78 -5.57
N LEU A 214 -22.15 -7.07 -5.87
CA LEU A 214 -20.80 -7.65 -5.87
C LEU A 214 -20.43 -8.18 -4.48
N TYR A 215 -20.60 -7.38 -3.41
CA TYR A 215 -20.31 -7.86 -2.06
C TYR A 215 -21.18 -9.05 -1.62
N GLN A 216 -22.43 -9.14 -2.08
CA GLN A 216 -23.28 -10.31 -1.85
C GLN A 216 -22.72 -11.54 -2.56
N SER A 217 -22.36 -11.42 -3.83
CA SER A 217 -21.77 -12.53 -4.61
C SER A 217 -20.45 -13.04 -4.02
N LEU A 218 -19.70 -12.16 -3.35
CA LEU A 218 -18.44 -12.47 -2.66
C LEU A 218 -18.62 -13.07 -1.26
N GLY A 219 -19.86 -13.27 -0.79
CA GLY A 219 -20.10 -13.74 0.58
C GLY A 219 -19.66 -12.73 1.65
N GLN A 220 -19.72 -11.42 1.35
CA GLN A 220 -19.36 -10.33 2.25
C GLN A 220 -20.61 -9.56 2.73
N PRO A 221 -21.53 -10.19 3.48
CA PRO A 221 -22.83 -9.60 3.83
C PRO A 221 -22.71 -8.36 4.72
N LYS A 222 -21.65 -8.26 5.53
CA LYS A 222 -21.39 -7.06 6.36
C LYS A 222 -21.14 -5.82 5.50
N LEU A 223 -20.37 -5.97 4.42
CA LEU A 223 -20.08 -4.88 3.49
C LEU A 223 -21.31 -4.56 2.64
N ALA A 224 -22.04 -5.57 2.15
CA ALA A 224 -23.31 -5.36 1.46
C ALA A 224 -24.33 -4.58 2.34
N ALA A 225 -24.45 -4.93 3.63
CA ALA A 225 -25.33 -4.22 4.56
C ALA A 225 -24.85 -2.80 4.88
N GLN A 226 -23.55 -2.54 4.85
CA GLN A 226 -23.02 -1.17 4.96
C GLN A 226 -23.43 -0.34 3.74
N VAL A 227 -23.25 -0.87 2.54
CA VAL A 227 -23.67 -0.19 1.29
C VAL A 227 -25.18 0.04 1.29
N GLN A 228 -25.98 -0.93 1.76
CA GLN A 228 -27.43 -0.75 1.90
C GLN A 228 -27.80 0.44 2.79
N ARG A 229 -27.16 0.57 3.96
CA ARG A 229 -27.41 1.71 4.86
C ARG A 229 -27.05 3.04 4.22
N GLU A 230 -26.01 3.09 3.39
CA GLU A 230 -25.68 4.29 2.62
C GLU A 230 -26.74 4.61 1.58
N MET A 231 -27.25 3.60 0.86
CA MET A 231 -28.36 3.78 -0.08
C MET A 231 -29.64 4.28 0.61
N ASP A 232 -29.99 3.73 1.77
CA ASP A 232 -31.19 4.12 2.53
C ASP A 232 -31.12 5.58 2.99
N ARG A 233 -29.93 6.08 3.35
CA ARG A 233 -29.71 7.50 3.68
C ARG A 233 -29.89 8.42 2.48
N LEU A 234 -29.62 7.93 1.27
CA LEU A 234 -29.74 8.68 0.02
C LEU A 234 -31.14 8.61 -0.60
N ALA A 235 -31.99 7.69 -0.12
CA ALA A 235 -33.37 7.56 -0.56
C ALA A 235 -34.22 8.77 -0.12
N PRO A 236 -35.22 9.17 -0.92
CA PRO A 236 -36.13 10.25 -0.54
C PRO A 236 -36.85 9.91 0.77
N GLY A 237 -36.53 10.65 1.85
CA GLY A 237 -37.08 10.44 3.20
C GLY A 237 -36.11 9.88 4.24
N GLY A 238 -34.85 9.60 3.89
CA GLY A 238 -33.82 9.16 4.83
C GLY A 238 -33.46 10.26 5.85
N ARG A 239 -33.49 9.94 7.15
CA ARG A 239 -33.05 10.87 8.21
C ARG A 239 -31.53 11.09 8.10
N VAL A 240 -31.14 12.36 7.98
CA VAL A 240 -29.76 12.78 8.22
C VAL A 240 -29.63 12.94 9.73
N ASP A 241 -29.31 11.87 10.44
CA ASP A 241 -28.92 12.00 11.85
C ASP A 241 -27.52 12.65 11.84
N GLY A 242 -27.47 13.88 12.35
CA GLY A 242 -26.27 14.74 12.41
C GLY A 242 -25.30 14.38 13.52
#